data_AF-A0AAU9W337-F1
#
_entry.id   AF-A0AAU9W337-F1
#
_cell.length_a   1.000
_cell.length_b   1.000
_cell.length_c   1.000
_cell.angle_alpha   90.00
_cell.angle_beta   90.00
_cell.angle_gamma   90.00
#
_symmetry.space_group_name_H-M   'P 1'
#
loop_
_entity.id
_entity.type
_entity.pdbx_description
1 polymer ?
#
loop_
_entity_poly.entity_id
_entity_poly.type
_entity_poly.pdbx_seq_one_letter_code
_entity_poly.pdbx_strand_id
1 'polypeptide(L)'
;MVTKKRCYTVIILVWLLSLCLPFSKLSTLNRAIFWFSLTFITFVFPLVIVSLSYICILKAAKEQFKRICGDESSRNYNENIKVRTLQNFKAIKTVGFVLGACIITWMPSLVLMVFDIYYVIENSREKMRSLLLVVWPWVDAVAFASSAINPLIYYFRNQDFRQAFRRTFRWLPCGFTE
;
A
#
# COMPACT_ATOMS: atom_id res chain seq x y z
N MET A 1 11.10 14.26 15.71
CA MET A 1 11.88 13.02 15.52
C MET A 1 11.00 11.84 15.90
N VAL A 2 10.77 10.87 15.02
CA VAL A 2 9.94 9.70 15.32
C VAL A 2 10.71 8.79 16.28
N THR A 3 10.18 8.56 17.48
CA THR A 3 10.83 7.69 18.48
C THR A 3 10.37 6.25 18.31
N LYS A 4 11.27 5.27 18.58
CA LYS A 4 10.96 3.83 18.49
C LYS A 4 9.70 3.48 19.28
N LYS A 5 9.55 4.03 20.50
CA LYS A 5 8.38 3.84 21.37
C LYS A 5 7.07 4.23 20.68
N ARG A 6 7.00 5.42 20.07
CA ARG A 6 5.79 5.87 19.34
C ARG A 6 5.48 4.98 18.13
N CYS A 7 6.50 4.50 17.44
CA CYS A 7 6.33 3.60 16.29
C CYS A 7 5.74 2.24 16.72
N TYR A 8 6.27 1.64 17.79
CA TYR A 8 5.71 0.41 18.37
C TYR A 8 4.28 0.61 18.88
N THR A 9 3.98 1.73 19.53
CA THR A 9 2.61 2.04 19.98
C THR A 9 1.64 2.08 18.79
N VAL A 10 1.99 2.75 17.68
CA VAL A 10 1.14 2.78 16.49
C VAL A 10 0.95 1.39 15.90
N ILE A 11 2.02 0.59 15.81
CA ILE A 11 1.94 -0.79 15.31
C ILE A 11 0.99 -1.61 16.18
N ILE A 12 1.14 -1.57 17.51
CA ILE A 12 0.28 -2.29 18.45
C ILE A 12 -1.17 -1.85 18.31
N LEU A 13 -1.43 -0.54 18.21
CA LEU A 13 -2.79 -0.03 18.01
C LEU A 13 -3.41 -0.51 16.70
N VAL A 14 -2.64 -0.54 15.61
CA VAL A 14 -3.10 -1.06 14.32
C VAL A 14 -3.44 -2.55 14.42
N TRP A 15 -2.61 -3.35 15.10
CA TRP A 15 -2.90 -4.77 15.33
C TRP A 15 -4.14 -4.99 16.21
N LEU A 16 -4.27 -4.25 17.31
CA LEU A 16 -5.43 -4.34 18.19
C LEU A 16 -6.72 -3.94 17.44
N LEU A 17 -6.69 -2.85 16.69
CA LEU A 17 -7.83 -2.43 15.86
C LEU A 17 -8.20 -3.49 14.83
N SER A 18 -7.20 -4.09 14.16
CA SER A 18 -7.41 -5.14 13.16
C SER A 18 -8.03 -6.40 13.77
N LEU A 19 -7.65 -6.75 14.99
CA LEU A 19 -8.22 -7.88 15.73
C LEU A 19 -9.67 -7.63 16.15
N CYS A 20 -10.07 -6.38 16.38
CA CYS A 20 -11.45 -6.03 16.73
C CYS A 20 -12.42 -6.13 15.54
N LEU A 21 -11.94 -6.00 14.29
CA LEU A 21 -12.80 -6.03 13.09
C LEU A 21 -13.55 -7.36 12.92
N PRO A 22 -12.94 -8.55 13.05
CA PRO A 22 -13.67 -9.82 13.03
C PRO A 22 -14.76 -9.95 14.11
N PHE A 23 -14.53 -9.43 15.32
CA PHE A 23 -15.51 -9.49 16.41
C PHE A 23 -16.73 -8.62 16.16
N SER A 24 -16.59 -7.51 15.43
CA SER A 24 -17.74 -6.70 15.02
C SER A 24 -18.72 -7.44 14.09
N LYS A 25 -18.27 -8.53 13.44
CA LYS A 25 -19.11 -9.42 12.63
C LYS A 25 -20.08 -10.27 13.46
N LEU A 26 -19.86 -10.38 14.77
CA LEU A 26 -20.75 -11.06 15.72
C LEU A 26 -21.92 -10.16 16.17
N SER A 27 -21.82 -8.84 15.97
CA SER A 27 -22.87 -7.89 16.36
C SER A 27 -24.04 -7.92 15.38
N THR A 28 -25.28 -7.86 15.88
CA THR A 28 -26.55 -7.88 15.14
C THR A 28 -26.82 -6.62 14.31
N LEU A 29 -25.78 -5.87 13.93
CA LEU A 29 -25.90 -4.68 13.09
C LEU A 29 -26.31 -5.07 11.67
N ASN A 30 -27.12 -4.25 11.00
CA ASN A 30 -27.56 -4.46 9.62
C ASN A 30 -26.39 -4.86 8.72
N ARG A 31 -26.39 -6.11 8.25
CA ARG A 31 -25.29 -6.75 7.51
C ARG A 31 -24.80 -5.90 6.33
N ALA A 32 -25.71 -5.24 5.60
CA ALA A 32 -25.37 -4.39 4.46
C ALA A 32 -24.58 -3.12 4.87
N ILE A 33 -25.02 -2.42 5.92
CA ILE A 33 -24.36 -1.21 6.44
C ILE A 33 -22.96 -1.57 6.95
N PHE A 34 -22.84 -2.72 7.61
CA PHE A 34 -21.56 -3.24 8.09
C PHE A 34 -20.56 -3.48 6.96
N TRP A 35 -20.94 -4.25 5.93
CA TRP A 35 -20.06 -4.53 4.80
C TRP A 35 -19.67 -3.26 4.04
N PHE A 36 -20.61 -2.33 3.85
CA PHE A 36 -20.33 -1.04 3.22
C PHE A 36 -19.33 -0.20 4.01
N SER A 37 -19.53 -0.11 5.34
CA SER A 37 -18.63 0.63 6.23
C SER A 37 -17.23 0.01 6.26
N LEU A 38 -17.16 -1.32 6.26
CA LEU A 38 -15.92 -2.06 6.19
C LEU A 38 -15.15 -1.74 4.90
N THR A 39 -15.81 -1.78 3.73
CA THR A 39 -15.19 -1.42 2.45
C THR A 39 -14.61 -0.01 2.47
N PHE A 40 -15.37 0.94 3.01
CA PHE A 40 -14.95 2.34 3.06
C PHE A 40 -13.71 2.53 3.96
N ILE A 41 -13.71 1.89 5.13
CA ILE A 41 -12.62 2.00 6.10
C ILE A 41 -11.37 1.25 5.63
N THR A 42 -11.51 0.04 5.07
CA THR A 42 -10.35 -0.80 4.72
C THR A 42 -9.73 -0.43 3.38
N PHE A 43 -10.50 0.19 2.47
CA PHE A 43 -10.01 0.49 1.13
C PHE A 43 -10.05 1.97 0.79
N VAL A 44 -11.21 2.62 0.87
CA VAL A 44 -11.37 4.00 0.40
C VAL A 44 -10.55 4.97 1.24
N PHE A 45 -10.59 4.84 2.56
CA PHE A 45 -9.84 5.71 3.45
C PHE A 45 -8.31 5.60 3.26
N PRO A 46 -7.71 4.39 3.24
CA PRO A 46 -6.30 4.23 2.88
C PRO A 46 -5.96 4.77 1.50
N LEU A 47 -6.81 4.54 0.49
CA LEU A 47 -6.60 5.05 -0.88
C LEU A 47 -6.48 6.57 -0.92
N VAL A 48 -7.39 7.27 -0.23
CA VAL A 48 -7.37 8.73 -0.15
C VAL A 48 -6.11 9.22 0.55
N ILE A 49 -5.74 8.61 1.68
CA ILE A 49 -4.51 8.97 2.42
C ILE A 49 -3.27 8.80 1.54
N VAL A 50 -3.14 7.65 0.88
CA VAL A 50 -1.98 7.36 0.02
C VAL A 50 -1.92 8.36 -1.14
N SER A 51 -3.04 8.63 -1.78
CA SER A 51 -3.12 9.60 -2.89
C SER A 51 -2.70 11.01 -2.44
N LEU A 52 -3.25 11.49 -1.32
CA LEU A 52 -2.90 12.79 -0.75
C LEU A 52 -1.43 12.85 -0.35
N SER A 53 -0.91 11.78 0.26
CA SER A 53 0.51 11.71 0.63
C SER A 53 1.40 11.83 -0.60
N TYR A 54 1.07 11.15 -1.70
CA TYR A 54 1.84 11.19 -2.94
C TYR A 54 1.81 12.57 -3.60
N ILE A 55 0.64 13.23 -3.62
CA ILE A 55 0.52 14.61 -4.10
C ILE A 55 1.40 15.55 -3.26
N CYS A 56 1.35 15.43 -1.94
CA CYS A 56 2.20 16.20 -1.02
C CYS A 56 3.69 15.94 -1.29
N ILE A 57 4.09 14.70 -1.54
CA ILE A 57 5.47 14.31 -1.88
C ILE A 57 5.89 14.94 -3.20
N LEU A 58 5.09 14.87 -4.26
CA LEU A 58 5.39 15.50 -5.55
C LEU A 58 5.51 17.03 -5.42
N LYS A 59 4.64 17.65 -4.62
CA LYS A 59 4.69 19.08 -4.34
C LYS A 59 5.97 19.44 -3.59
N ALA A 60 6.34 18.67 -2.56
CA ALA A 60 7.58 18.86 -1.82
C ALA A 60 8.83 18.67 -2.69
N ALA A 61 8.82 17.68 -3.61
CA ALA A 61 9.92 17.46 -4.55
C ALA A 61 10.09 18.65 -5.51
N LYS A 62 8.98 19.19 -6.05
CA LYS A 62 9.00 20.38 -6.90
C LYS A 62 9.54 21.60 -6.16
N GLU A 63 9.12 21.81 -4.92
CA GLU A 63 9.56 22.92 -4.08
C GLU A 63 11.06 22.84 -3.77
N GLN A 64 11.57 21.63 -3.50
CA GLN A 64 12.99 21.42 -3.25
C GLN A 64 13.85 21.59 -4.50
N PHE A 65 13.38 21.14 -5.66
CA PHE A 65 14.08 21.38 -6.93
C PHE A 65 14.20 22.89 -7.22
N LYS A 66 13.14 23.65 -6.94
CA LYS A 66 13.13 25.12 -7.08
C LYS A 66 14.12 25.80 -6.13
N ARG A 67 14.22 25.35 -4.87
CA ARG A 67 15.17 25.90 -3.88
C ARG A 67 16.63 25.62 -4.23
N ILE A 68 16.92 24.45 -4.81
CA ILE A 68 18.28 24.07 -5.23
C ILE A 68 18.77 24.91 -6.43
N CYS A 69 17.87 25.33 -7.32
CA CYS A 69 18.23 26.15 -8.47
C CYS A 69 18.39 27.64 -8.12
N GLY A 70 17.87 28.08 -6.97
CA GLY A 70 17.86 29.49 -6.56
C GLY A 70 18.96 29.91 -5.58
N ASP A 71 19.77 28.99 -5.05
CA ASP A 71 20.77 29.28 -4.01
C ASP A 71 22.16 28.74 -4.39
N GLU A 72 22.96 29.58 -5.06
CA GLU A 72 24.36 29.30 -5.43
C GLU A 72 25.36 29.45 -4.27
N SER A 73 24.93 29.91 -3.09
CA SER A 73 25.84 30.49 -2.08
C SER A 73 26.36 29.52 -0.99
N SER A 74 25.83 28.29 -0.86
CA SER A 74 26.27 27.34 0.18
C SER A 74 26.42 25.90 -0.32
N ARG A 75 27.39 25.67 -1.21
CA ARG A 75 27.48 24.44 -2.01
C ARG A 75 27.76 23.14 -1.20
N ASN A 76 28.56 23.20 -0.13
CA ASN A 76 29.01 22.00 0.61
C ASN A 76 28.08 21.54 1.74
N TYR A 77 27.47 22.46 2.52
CA TYR A 77 26.50 22.08 3.56
C TYR A 77 25.18 21.58 2.96
N ASN A 78 24.79 22.19 1.84
CA ASN A 78 23.55 21.89 1.14
C ASN A 78 23.64 20.54 0.38
N GLU A 79 24.84 20.08 -0.01
CA GLU A 79 25.02 18.78 -0.67
C GLU A 79 24.64 17.60 0.22
N ASN A 80 25.13 17.53 1.46
CA ASN A 80 24.79 16.44 2.38
C ASN A 80 23.28 16.40 2.69
N ILE A 81 22.65 17.57 2.85
CA ILE A 81 21.21 17.68 3.05
C ILE A 81 20.45 17.26 1.78
N LYS A 82 20.92 17.66 0.59
CA LYS A 82 20.35 17.30 -0.70
C LYS A 82 20.44 15.80 -0.96
N VAL A 83 21.58 15.17 -0.70
CA VAL A 83 21.77 13.70 -0.82
C VAL A 83 20.84 12.95 0.11
N ARG A 84 20.77 13.32 1.39
CA ARG A 84 19.87 12.69 2.38
C ARG A 84 18.41 12.86 1.98
N THR A 85 18.06 14.03 1.47
CA THR A 85 16.70 14.33 0.99
C THR A 85 16.36 13.47 -0.23
N LEU A 86 17.23 13.38 -1.23
CA LEU A 86 17.07 12.51 -2.39
C LEU A 86 16.92 11.04 -2.00
N GLN A 87 17.69 10.56 -1.02
CA GLN A 87 17.56 9.20 -0.48
C GLN A 87 16.19 8.99 0.18
N ASN A 88 15.73 9.94 1.01
CA ASN A 88 14.39 9.89 1.60
C ASN A 88 13.29 9.87 0.52
N PHE A 89 13.41 10.69 -0.53
CA PHE A 89 12.48 10.68 -1.66
C PHE A 89 12.49 9.35 -2.41
N LYS A 90 13.66 8.74 -2.59
CA LYS A 90 13.79 7.42 -3.22
C LYS A 90 13.08 6.34 -2.39
N ALA A 91 13.27 6.34 -1.07
CA ALA A 91 12.60 5.43 -0.16
C ALA A 91 11.07 5.63 -0.17
N ILE A 92 10.62 6.88 -0.06
CA ILE A 92 9.21 7.26 -0.15
C ILE A 92 8.60 6.82 -1.49
N LYS A 93 9.31 7.01 -2.61
CA LYS A 93 8.86 6.57 -3.94
C LYS A 93 8.69 5.05 -4.00
N THR A 94 9.59 4.29 -3.37
CA THR A 94 9.46 2.83 -3.26
C THR A 94 8.24 2.43 -2.45
N VAL A 95 7.99 3.08 -1.30
CA VAL A 95 6.77 2.88 -0.50
C VAL A 95 5.53 3.22 -1.34
N GLY A 96 5.58 4.29 -2.14
CA GLY A 96 4.51 4.66 -3.08
C GLY A 96 4.24 3.59 -4.14
N PHE A 97 5.27 2.97 -4.71
CA PHE A 97 5.10 1.85 -5.64
C PHE A 97 4.49 0.62 -4.97
N VAL A 98 4.95 0.29 -3.75
CA VAL A 98 4.39 -0.81 -2.94
C VAL A 98 2.90 -0.58 -2.70
N LEU A 99 2.53 0.63 -2.25
CA LEU A 99 1.15 1.00 -2.01
C LEU A 99 0.33 1.00 -3.31
N GLY A 100 0.86 1.56 -4.40
CA GLY A 100 0.19 1.58 -5.70
C GLY A 100 -0.06 0.18 -6.27
N ALA A 101 0.91 -0.72 -6.15
CA ALA A 101 0.75 -2.12 -6.56
C ALA A 101 -0.33 -2.82 -5.73
N CYS A 102 -0.32 -2.61 -4.40
CA CYS A 102 -1.38 -3.08 -3.51
C CYS A 102 -2.76 -2.58 -4.00
N ILE A 103 -2.89 -1.28 -4.25
CA ILE A 103 -4.14 -0.70 -4.75
C ILE A 103 -4.61 -1.40 -6.03
N ILE A 104 -3.73 -1.54 -7.03
CA ILE A 104 -4.07 -2.17 -8.31
C ILE A 104 -4.55 -3.61 -8.11
N THR A 105 -3.88 -4.39 -7.27
CA THR A 105 -4.27 -5.78 -7.00
C THR A 105 -5.57 -5.93 -6.22
N TRP A 106 -5.95 -4.94 -5.41
CA TRP A 106 -7.17 -4.97 -4.62
C TRP A 106 -8.38 -4.33 -5.33
N MET A 107 -8.16 -3.54 -6.38
CA MET A 107 -9.24 -2.92 -7.17
C MET A 107 -10.26 -3.92 -7.74
N PRO A 108 -9.87 -5.08 -8.31
CA PRO A 108 -10.83 -6.08 -8.78
C PRO A 108 -11.76 -6.59 -7.66
N SER A 109 -11.21 -6.81 -6.45
CA SER A 109 -11.98 -7.23 -5.28
C SER A 109 -12.97 -6.17 -4.82
N LEU A 110 -12.56 -4.89 -4.88
CA LEU A 110 -13.43 -3.76 -4.58
C LEU A 110 -14.63 -3.70 -5.53
N VAL A 111 -14.36 -3.84 -6.83
CA VAL A 111 -15.41 -3.80 -7.86
C VAL A 111 -16.39 -4.95 -7.66
N LEU A 112 -15.91 -6.18 -7.45
CA LEU A 112 -16.79 -7.32 -7.17
C LEU A 112 -17.62 -7.14 -5.90
N MET A 113 -17.02 -6.58 -4.84
CA MET A 113 -17.73 -6.34 -3.59
C MET A 113 -18.87 -5.31 -3.76
N VAL A 114 -18.65 -4.25 -4.54
CA VAL A 114 -19.70 -3.27 -4.87
C VAL A 114 -20.83 -3.92 -5.69
N PHE A 115 -20.49 -4.75 -6.68
CA PHE A 115 -21.49 -5.49 -7.44
C PHE A 115 -22.30 -6.44 -6.56
N ASP A 116 -21.65 -7.19 -5.66
CA ASP A 116 -22.35 -8.08 -4.72
C ASP A 116 -23.34 -7.30 -3.85
N ILE A 117 -22.91 -6.16 -3.27
CA ILE A 117 -23.79 -5.27 -2.48
C ILE A 117 -24.97 -4.75 -3.32
N TYR A 118 -24.73 -4.31 -4.55
CA TYR A 118 -25.78 -3.81 -5.44
C TYR A 118 -26.83 -4.88 -5.74
N TYR A 119 -26.41 -6.09 -6.11
CA TYR A 119 -27.33 -7.20 -6.40
C TYR A 119 -28.02 -7.77 -5.15
N VAL A 120 -27.40 -7.64 -3.97
CA VAL A 120 -28.05 -7.92 -2.68
C VAL A 120 -29.24 -6.98 -2.45
N ILE A 121 -29.11 -5.69 -2.81
CA ILE A 121 -30.15 -4.68 -2.67
C ILE A 121 -31.26 -4.86 -3.71
N GLU A 122 -30.91 -5.19 -4.95
CA GLU A 122 -31.86 -5.32 -6.08
C GLU A 122 -32.62 -6.67 -6.09
N ASN A 123 -32.31 -7.59 -5.17
CA ASN A 123 -32.94 -8.92 -5.04
C ASN A 123 -32.86 -9.81 -6.31
N SER A 124 -31.93 -9.54 -7.23
CA SER A 124 -31.74 -10.22 -8.51
C SER A 124 -30.60 -11.27 -8.47
N ARG A 125 -30.42 -11.92 -7.32
CA ARG A 125 -29.20 -12.68 -6.96
C ARG A 125 -28.97 -13.99 -7.74
N GLU A 126 -30.00 -14.58 -8.34
CA GLU A 126 -29.93 -15.97 -8.84
C GLU A 126 -29.07 -16.14 -10.10
N LYS A 127 -29.10 -15.20 -11.06
CA LYS A 127 -28.31 -15.31 -12.30
C LYS A 127 -26.82 -14.98 -12.11
N MET A 128 -26.49 -14.11 -11.15
CA MET A 128 -25.12 -13.62 -10.96
C MET A 128 -24.29 -14.47 -9.98
N ARG A 129 -24.96 -15.24 -9.11
CA ARG A 129 -24.30 -16.04 -8.07
C ARG A 129 -23.32 -17.07 -8.64
N SER A 130 -23.66 -17.74 -9.76
CA SER A 130 -22.78 -18.73 -10.39
C SER A 130 -21.50 -18.09 -10.96
N LEU A 131 -21.62 -16.94 -11.61
CA LEU A 131 -20.48 -16.17 -12.11
C LEU A 131 -19.59 -15.67 -10.98
N LEU A 132 -20.18 -15.13 -9.91
CA LEU A 132 -19.43 -14.67 -8.74
C LEU A 132 -18.66 -15.84 -8.10
N LEU A 133 -19.24 -17.02 -7.94
CA LEU A 133 -18.54 -18.17 -7.37
C LEU A 133 -17.32 -18.60 -8.18
N VAL A 134 -17.33 -18.43 -9.49
CA VAL A 134 -16.19 -18.76 -10.37
C VAL A 134 -15.15 -17.64 -10.34
N VAL A 135 -15.55 -16.38 -10.39
CA VAL A 135 -14.64 -15.23 -10.53
C VAL A 135 -14.00 -14.83 -9.20
N TRP A 136 -14.71 -14.99 -8.07
CA TRP A 136 -14.27 -14.54 -6.75
C TRP A 136 -12.92 -15.12 -6.31
N PRO A 137 -12.64 -16.43 -6.44
CA PRO A 137 -11.36 -17.01 -6.02
C PRO A 137 -10.17 -16.44 -6.81
N TRP A 138 -10.34 -16.15 -8.10
CA TRP A 138 -9.29 -15.55 -8.92
C TRP A 138 -9.01 -14.11 -8.53
N VAL A 139 -10.06 -13.36 -8.23
CA VAL A 139 -9.94 -11.97 -7.77
C VAL A 139 -9.28 -11.92 -6.39
N ASP A 140 -9.64 -12.81 -5.47
CA ASP A 140 -8.96 -12.94 -4.18
C ASP A 140 -7.50 -13.37 -4.35
N ALA A 141 -7.19 -14.27 -5.29
CA ALA A 141 -5.81 -14.64 -5.60
C ALA A 141 -4.98 -13.43 -6.06
N VAL A 142 -5.54 -12.56 -6.91
CA VAL A 142 -4.88 -11.30 -7.33
C VAL A 142 -4.67 -10.38 -6.13
N ALA A 143 -5.67 -10.23 -5.26
CA ALA A 143 -5.53 -9.42 -4.05
C ALA A 143 -4.45 -9.95 -3.10
N PHE A 144 -4.36 -11.27 -2.90
CA PHE A 144 -3.35 -11.88 -2.04
C PHE A 144 -1.94 -11.83 -2.64
N ALA A 145 -1.82 -11.81 -3.98
CA ALA A 145 -0.54 -11.60 -4.66
C ALA A 145 0.13 -10.26 -4.27
N SER A 146 -0.64 -9.27 -3.78
CA SER A 146 -0.11 -8.01 -3.23
C SER A 146 0.99 -8.24 -2.18
N SER A 147 0.85 -9.27 -1.34
CA SER A 147 1.83 -9.62 -0.31
C SER A 147 3.17 -10.06 -0.91
N ALA A 148 3.13 -10.80 -2.03
CA ALA A 148 4.31 -11.32 -2.74
C ALA A 148 4.99 -10.25 -3.62
N ILE A 149 4.24 -9.24 -4.08
CA ILE A 149 4.78 -8.13 -4.86
C ILE A 149 5.68 -7.22 -4.01
N ASN A 150 5.42 -7.10 -2.71
CA ASN A 150 6.19 -6.20 -1.84
C ASN A 150 7.69 -6.52 -1.83
N PRO A 151 8.14 -7.77 -1.53
CA PRO A 151 9.56 -8.13 -1.62
C PRO A 151 10.19 -7.89 -2.99
N LEU A 152 9.46 -8.14 -4.08
CA LEU A 152 9.94 -7.90 -5.45
C LEU A 152 10.23 -6.41 -5.68
N ILE A 153 9.31 -5.53 -5.29
CA ILE A 153 9.51 -4.08 -5.41
C ILE A 153 10.74 -3.63 -4.61
N TYR A 154 10.90 -4.12 -3.37
CA TYR A 154 12.07 -3.80 -2.56
C TYR A 154 13.37 -4.33 -3.18
N TYR A 155 13.37 -5.54 -3.72
CA TYR A 155 14.52 -6.13 -4.41
C TYR A 155 14.97 -5.29 -5.62
N PHE A 156 14.05 -4.83 -6.46
CA PHE A 156 14.41 -4.04 -7.65
C PHE A 156 14.79 -2.59 -7.31
N ARG A 157 14.22 -2.00 -6.26
CA ARG A 157 14.33 -0.55 -5.98
C ARG A 157 15.33 -0.19 -4.88
N ASN A 158 15.56 -1.09 -3.93
CA ASN A 158 16.44 -0.86 -2.78
C ASN A 158 17.70 -1.74 -2.90
N GLN A 159 18.84 -1.10 -3.18
CA GLN A 159 20.12 -1.79 -3.35
C GLN A 159 20.60 -2.49 -2.07
N ASP A 160 20.34 -1.90 -0.90
CA ASP A 160 20.72 -2.47 0.38
C ASP A 160 19.89 -3.72 0.67
N PHE A 161 18.57 -3.65 0.42
CA PHE A 161 17.67 -4.80 0.54
C PHE A 161 18.09 -5.92 -0.42
N ARG A 162 18.40 -5.57 -1.67
CA ARG A 162 18.87 -6.53 -2.68
C ARG A 162 20.18 -7.20 -2.27
N GLN A 163 21.12 -6.45 -1.70
CA GLN A 163 22.39 -6.99 -1.24
C GLN A 163 22.20 -7.91 -0.02
N ALA A 164 21.34 -7.54 0.93
CA ALA A 164 20.97 -8.38 2.05
C ALA A 164 20.27 -9.67 1.57
N PHE A 165 19.32 -9.55 0.65
CA PHE A 165 18.61 -10.69 0.06
C PHE A 165 19.58 -11.69 -0.61
N ARG A 166 20.52 -11.21 -1.42
CA ARG A 166 21.57 -12.05 -2.02
C ARG A 166 22.50 -12.70 -1.00
N ARG A 167 22.82 -12.00 0.10
CA ARG A 167 23.64 -12.54 1.19
C ARG A 167 22.91 -13.63 2.00
N THR A 168 21.59 -13.54 2.12
CA THR A 168 20.76 -14.54 2.81
C THR A 168 20.47 -15.75 1.92
N PHE A 169 20.21 -15.54 0.64
CA PHE A 169 19.93 -16.61 -0.34
C PHE A 169 21.14 -16.90 -1.24
N ARG A 170 22.30 -17.24 -0.64
CA ARG A 170 23.54 -17.51 -1.39
C ARG A 170 23.48 -18.75 -2.30
N TRP A 171 22.47 -19.59 -2.12
CA TRP A 171 22.26 -20.82 -2.88
C TRP A 171 21.41 -20.63 -4.15
N LEU A 172 20.79 -19.45 -4.34
CA LEU A 172 20.12 -19.13 -5.60
C LEU A 172 21.19 -18.74 -6.63
N PRO A 173 21.25 -19.37 -7.82
CA PRO A 173 22.24 -19.03 -8.83
C PRO A 173 22.13 -17.55 -9.20
N CYS A 174 23.26 -16.84 -9.19
CA CYS A 174 23.39 -15.48 -9.68
C CYS A 174 22.99 -15.43 -11.16
N GLY A 175 21.73 -15.17 -11.46
CA GLY A 175 21.23 -14.86 -12.79
C GLY A 175 20.18 -13.77 -12.70
N PHE A 176 20.24 -12.79 -13.61
CA PHE A 176 19.57 -11.47 -13.63
C PHE A 176 20.30 -10.42 -12.78
N THR A 177 21.12 -9.52 -13.32
CA THR A 177 21.17 -8.89 -14.65
C THR A 177 22.54 -8.21 -14.79
N GLU A 178 23.25 -8.45 -15.88
CA GLU A 178 24.18 -7.46 -16.46
C GLU A 178 23.38 -6.36 -17.17
#